data_AF-A0A1F8MEQ2-F1
#
_entry.id   AF-A0A1F8MEQ2-F1
#
_cell.length_a   1.000
_cell.length_b   1.000
_cell.length_c   1.000
_cell.angle_alpha   90.00
_cell.angle_beta   90.00
_cell.angle_gamma   90.00
#
_symmetry.space_group_name_H-M   'P 1'
#
loop_
_entity.id
_entity.type
_entity.pdbx_description
1 polymer ?
#
loop_
_entity_poly.entity_id
_entity_poly.type
_entity_poly.pdbx_seq_one_letter_code
_entity_poly.pdbx_strand_id
1 'polypeptide(L)'
;MSAWLSAFPRSIMKKPLFPILAIVFGVAGYFGNRAGLPVIFLAILWGAFYFFLIAFFLNWAKEAGATAFVSSYTTRDVVVMAALIAIGGVAKAYWGQLRLVLEAAIGPYAEFVVGPGFYIWAILACNLIRKPLSGTISMTIGSAVEILAGNPFGLPVFLFNLWEGFGPDIAYNFIFRNKRYDLLVAIIGGILSADLGLIYGWFYFGFANLPALAFIVYVVEVTLSGVAAGIIGYYLAKALERIGVKPPAPAVIKP
;
A
#
# COMPACT_ATOMS: atom_id res chain seq x y z
N MET A 1 8.68 23.43 9.44
CA MET A 1 7.97 22.72 8.35
C MET A 1 9.04 22.13 7.45
N SER A 2 9.10 20.81 7.25
CA SER A 2 10.06 20.23 6.31
C SER A 2 9.75 20.74 4.91
N ALA A 3 10.78 21.17 4.16
CA ALA A 3 10.68 21.76 2.82
C ALA A 3 9.92 20.90 1.80
N TRP A 4 9.70 19.62 2.12
CA TRP A 4 8.94 18.67 1.33
C TRP A 4 7.41 18.88 1.37
N LEU A 5 6.86 19.41 2.46
CA LEU A 5 5.41 19.67 2.57
C LEU A 5 4.96 20.86 1.70
N SER A 6 5.87 21.74 1.32
CA SER A 6 5.62 22.88 0.43
C SER A 6 5.72 22.57 -1.06
N ALA A 7 6.21 21.37 -1.44
CA ALA A 7 6.46 20.97 -2.83
C ALA A 7 5.23 20.31 -3.50
N PHE A 8 4.03 20.87 -3.30
CA PHE A 8 2.84 20.41 -4.00
C PHE A 8 2.87 20.91 -5.46
N PRO A 9 2.87 20.03 -6.50
CA PRO A 9 3.20 20.45 -7.85
C PRO A 9 2.09 21.30 -8.50
N ARG A 10 2.33 22.59 -8.70
CA ARG A 10 1.49 23.47 -9.55
C ARG A 10 1.64 23.16 -11.05
N SER A 11 2.57 22.27 -11.43
CA SER A 11 2.97 21.95 -12.81
C SER A 11 2.03 20.99 -13.56
N ILE A 12 1.07 20.38 -12.85
CA ILE A 12 0.13 19.38 -13.40
C ILE A 12 -0.91 20.01 -14.34
N MET A 13 -1.19 21.31 -14.24
CA MET A 13 -2.20 21.98 -15.08
C MET A 13 -1.72 22.38 -16.49
N LYS A 14 -0.49 22.06 -16.92
CA LYS A 14 0.11 22.64 -18.15
C LYS A 14 0.56 21.66 -19.25
N LYS A 15 0.40 20.33 -19.12
CA LYS A 15 0.91 19.39 -20.13
C LYS A 15 -0.19 18.85 -21.06
N PRO A 16 -0.06 19.00 -22.40
CA PRO A 16 -1.07 18.61 -23.39
C PRO A 16 -1.08 17.09 -23.71
N LEU A 17 -0.65 16.24 -22.77
CA LEU A 17 -0.64 14.78 -22.96
C LEU A 17 -2.05 14.14 -22.86
N PHE A 18 -3.02 14.92 -22.39
CA PHE A 18 -4.39 14.50 -22.07
C PHE A 18 -5.22 13.99 -23.28
N PRO A 19 -5.22 14.65 -24.46
CA PRO A 19 -6.08 14.21 -25.57
C PRO A 19 -5.52 12.99 -26.29
N ILE A 20 -4.19 12.89 -26.41
CA ILE A 20 -3.52 11.90 -27.26
C ILE A 20 -3.60 10.51 -26.65
N LEU A 21 -3.36 10.38 -25.34
CA LEU A 21 -3.44 9.10 -24.64
C LEU A 21 -4.90 8.63 -24.48
N ALA A 22 -5.84 9.55 -24.26
CA ALA A 22 -7.27 9.23 -24.21
C ALA A 22 -7.78 8.65 -25.55
N ILE A 23 -7.29 9.15 -26.69
CA ILE A 23 -7.63 8.65 -28.02
C ILE A 23 -7.01 7.28 -28.28
N VAL A 24 -5.71 7.10 -27.97
CA VAL A 24 -4.99 5.83 -28.22
C VAL A 24 -5.59 4.68 -27.39
N PHE A 25 -5.92 4.91 -26.12
CA PHE A 25 -6.55 3.90 -25.27
C PHE A 25 -8.06 3.72 -25.56
N GLY A 26 -8.75 4.77 -26.00
CA GLY A 26 -10.15 4.68 -26.47
C GLY A 26 -10.30 3.82 -27.73
N VAL A 27 -9.34 3.89 -28.66
CA VAL A 27 -9.31 3.04 -29.87
C VAL A 27 -8.96 1.59 -29.53
N ALA A 28 -8.03 1.35 -28.61
CA ALA A 28 -7.74 0.00 -28.14
C ALA A 28 -8.93 -0.67 -27.41
N GLY A 29 -9.75 0.12 -26.70
CA GLY A 29 -10.97 -0.32 -26.03
C GLY A 29 -12.13 -0.67 -26.98
N TYR A 30 -12.18 -0.09 -28.19
CA TYR A 30 -13.22 -0.38 -29.18
C TYR A 30 -13.14 -1.82 -29.75
N PHE A 31 -11.96 -2.45 -29.67
CA PHE A 31 -11.73 -3.80 -30.20
C PHE A 31 -11.75 -4.92 -29.13
N GLY A 32 -11.91 -4.59 -27.84
CA GLY A 32 -11.94 -5.55 -26.74
C GLY A 32 -13.36 -6.01 -26.38
N ASN A 33 -13.77 -7.15 -26.90
CA ASN A 33 -15.14 -7.67 -26.76
C ASN A 33 -15.45 -8.16 -25.33
N ARG A 34 -16.67 -7.83 -24.83
CA ARG A 34 -17.35 -8.30 -23.60
C ARG A 34 -16.90 -7.78 -22.23
N ALA A 35 -16.90 -6.47 -22.06
CA ALA A 35 -17.23 -5.84 -20.76
C ALA A 35 -18.27 -4.74 -21.02
N GLY A 36 -19.30 -4.61 -20.19
CA GLY A 36 -20.32 -3.57 -20.39
C GLY A 36 -19.66 -2.19 -20.51
N LEU A 37 -20.15 -1.33 -21.41
CA LEU A 37 -19.62 0.03 -21.65
C LEU A 37 -19.23 0.80 -20.38
N PRO A 38 -19.99 0.74 -19.26
CA PRO A 38 -19.62 1.39 -18.00
C PRO A 38 -18.30 0.87 -17.41
N VAL A 39 -18.02 -0.43 -17.51
CA VAL A 39 -16.80 -1.06 -16.98
C VAL A 39 -15.57 -0.63 -17.78
N ILE A 40 -15.72 -0.49 -19.10
CA ILE A 40 -14.65 -0.02 -19.99
C ILE A 40 -14.36 1.47 -19.75
N PHE A 41 -15.40 2.31 -19.66
CA PHE A 41 -15.24 3.73 -19.32
C PHE A 41 -14.57 3.92 -17.95
N LEU A 42 -14.98 3.13 -16.97
CA LEU A 42 -14.40 3.16 -15.62
C LEU A 42 -12.94 2.69 -15.65
N ALA A 43 -12.62 1.59 -16.34
CA ALA A 43 -11.25 1.11 -16.51
C ALA A 43 -10.33 2.13 -17.20
N ILE A 44 -10.84 2.91 -18.17
CA ILE A 44 -10.10 3.98 -18.84
C ILE A 44 -9.89 5.17 -17.90
N LEU A 45 -10.93 5.61 -17.19
CA LEU A 45 -10.84 6.70 -16.19
C LEU A 45 -9.88 6.33 -15.06
N TRP A 46 -9.88 5.06 -14.64
CA TRP A 46 -8.96 4.53 -13.65
C TRP A 46 -7.55 4.37 -14.19
N GLY A 47 -7.36 3.83 -15.39
CA GLY A 47 -6.04 3.76 -16.04
C GLY A 47 -5.41 5.14 -16.18
N ALA A 48 -6.21 6.15 -16.53
CA ALA A 48 -5.80 7.54 -16.54
C ALA A 48 -5.47 8.03 -15.12
N PHE A 49 -6.33 7.80 -14.13
CA PHE A 49 -6.07 8.16 -12.73
C PHE A 49 -4.77 7.55 -12.21
N TYR A 50 -4.50 6.27 -12.48
CA TYR A 50 -3.27 5.58 -12.09
C TYR A 50 -2.04 6.10 -12.82
N PHE A 51 -2.15 6.38 -14.12
CA PHE A 51 -1.08 7.04 -14.87
C PHE A 51 -0.78 8.42 -14.28
N PHE A 52 -1.80 9.20 -13.94
CA PHE A 52 -1.65 10.50 -13.29
C PHE A 52 -1.10 10.38 -11.87
N LEU A 53 -1.45 9.34 -11.12
CA LEU A 53 -0.92 9.06 -9.79
C LEU A 53 0.58 8.72 -9.86
N ILE A 54 0.97 7.82 -10.76
CA ILE A 54 2.37 7.47 -11.01
C ILE A 54 3.13 8.70 -11.51
N ALA A 55 2.59 9.44 -12.48
CA ALA A 55 3.19 10.66 -12.97
C ALA A 55 3.29 11.74 -11.89
N PHE A 56 2.31 11.83 -10.99
CA PHE A 56 2.35 12.70 -9.82
C PHE A 56 3.52 12.29 -8.93
N PHE A 57 3.63 11.02 -8.53
CA PHE A 57 4.72 10.57 -7.67
C PHE A 57 6.10 10.68 -8.32
N LEU A 58 6.24 10.41 -9.62
CA LEU A 58 7.49 10.57 -10.36
C LEU A 58 7.89 12.03 -10.50
N ASN A 59 6.95 12.92 -10.83
CA ASN A 59 7.23 14.35 -10.92
C ASN A 59 7.46 14.98 -9.55
N TRP A 60 6.73 14.54 -8.53
CA TRP A 60 6.92 14.95 -7.15
C TRP A 60 8.28 14.50 -6.62
N ALA A 61 8.67 13.24 -6.86
CA ALA A 61 10.01 12.75 -6.54
C ALA A 61 11.10 13.56 -7.27
N LYS A 62 10.87 13.96 -8.52
CA LYS A 62 11.78 14.82 -9.28
C LYS A 62 11.86 16.24 -8.72
N GLU A 63 10.73 16.89 -8.44
CA GLU A 63 10.63 18.28 -7.96
C GLU A 63 11.09 18.44 -6.51
N ALA A 64 10.82 17.45 -5.65
CA ALA A 64 11.24 17.47 -4.26
C ALA A 64 12.71 17.03 -4.08
N GLY A 65 13.38 16.62 -5.15
CA GLY A 65 14.76 16.15 -5.14
C GLY A 65 14.87 14.76 -4.51
N ALA A 66 14.51 13.72 -5.26
CA ALA A 66 14.56 12.32 -4.82
C ALA A 66 15.90 11.93 -4.18
N THR A 67 17.01 12.57 -4.56
CA THR A 67 18.31 12.43 -3.92
C THR A 67 18.31 12.86 -2.45
N ALA A 68 17.60 13.93 -2.07
CA ALA A 68 17.46 14.36 -0.68
C ALA A 68 16.53 13.43 0.14
N PHE A 69 15.55 12.81 -0.51
CA PHE A 69 14.69 11.81 0.13
C PHE A 69 15.42 10.49 0.34
N VAL A 70 16.10 9.98 -0.69
CA VAL A 70 16.89 8.75 -0.62
C VAL A 70 18.11 8.94 0.30
N SER A 71 18.76 10.11 0.29
CA SER A 71 19.85 10.39 1.23
C SER A 71 19.41 10.46 2.68
N SER A 72 18.10 10.67 2.93
CA SER A 72 17.58 10.60 4.29
C SER A 72 17.63 9.18 4.85
N TYR A 73 17.60 8.13 4.01
CA TYR A 73 17.67 6.73 4.42
C TYR A 73 19.11 6.32 4.72
N THR A 74 19.33 5.66 5.85
CA THR A 74 20.65 5.10 6.19
C THR A 74 20.81 3.74 5.50
N THR A 75 22.04 3.26 5.39
CA THR A 75 22.33 1.90 4.88
C THR A 75 21.53 0.83 5.63
N ARG A 76 21.39 0.97 6.95
CA ARG A 76 20.59 0.06 7.77
C ARG A 76 19.12 0.06 7.35
N ASP A 77 18.55 1.24 7.12
CA ASP A 77 17.14 1.36 6.73
C ASP A 77 16.89 0.68 5.39
N VAL A 78 17.82 0.85 4.43
CA VAL A 78 17.76 0.19 3.13
C VAL A 78 17.87 -1.33 3.27
N VAL A 79 18.75 -1.83 4.13
CA VAL A 79 18.91 -3.28 4.37
C VAL A 79 17.66 -3.87 5.04
N VAL A 80 17.12 -3.22 6.07
CA VAL A 80 15.88 -3.66 6.74
C VAL A 80 14.71 -3.63 5.76
N MET A 81 14.61 -2.57 4.94
CA MET A 81 13.60 -2.45 3.89
C MET A 81 13.73 -3.58 2.86
N ALA A 82 14.94 -3.87 2.39
CA ALA A 82 15.19 -4.94 1.43
C ALA A 82 14.82 -6.32 2.00
N ALA A 83 15.11 -6.57 3.29
CA ALA A 83 14.70 -7.80 3.96
C ALA A 83 13.16 -7.92 4.04
N LEU A 84 12.47 -6.84 4.40
CA LEU A 84 11.00 -6.80 4.42
C LEU A 84 10.40 -6.99 3.02
N ILE A 85 10.99 -6.38 1.99
CA ILE A 85 10.60 -6.55 0.57
C ILE A 85 10.72 -8.03 0.16
N ALA A 86 11.86 -8.66 0.43
CA ALA A 86 12.13 -10.02 0.02
C ALA A 86 11.25 -11.03 0.77
N ILE A 87 11.26 -10.99 2.10
CA ILE A 87 10.50 -11.93 2.94
C ILE A 87 9.01 -11.68 2.78
N GLY A 88 8.59 -10.42 2.83
CA GLY A 88 7.19 -10.03 2.73
C GLY A 88 6.60 -10.31 1.36
N GLY A 89 7.34 -10.06 0.28
CA GLY A 89 6.90 -10.39 -1.07
C GLY A 89 6.63 -11.89 -1.24
N VAL A 90 7.56 -12.74 -0.83
CA VAL A 90 7.40 -14.20 -0.90
C VAL A 90 6.26 -14.68 0.02
N ALA A 91 6.21 -14.20 1.27
CA ALA A 91 5.17 -14.57 2.22
C ALA A 91 3.77 -14.21 1.70
N LYS A 92 3.60 -12.99 1.16
CA LYS A 92 2.33 -12.55 0.58
C LYS A 92 1.93 -13.35 -0.66
N ALA A 93 2.87 -13.80 -1.48
CA ALA A 93 2.56 -14.65 -2.63
C ALA A 93 1.89 -15.97 -2.21
N TYR A 94 2.45 -16.66 -1.22
CA TYR A 94 1.86 -17.86 -0.64
C TYR A 94 0.57 -17.56 0.13
N TRP A 95 0.51 -16.41 0.82
CA TRP A 95 -0.69 -15.97 1.51
C TRP A 95 -1.85 -15.71 0.54
N GLY A 96 -1.56 -15.23 -0.68
CA GLY A 96 -2.50 -15.10 -1.79
C GLY A 96 -3.08 -16.44 -2.25
N GLN A 97 -2.30 -17.53 -2.19
CA GLN A 97 -2.82 -18.86 -2.47
C GLN A 97 -3.75 -19.34 -1.34
N LEU A 98 -3.35 -19.11 -0.08
CA LEU A 98 -4.18 -19.44 1.08
C LEU A 98 -5.50 -18.65 1.09
N ARG A 99 -5.46 -17.38 0.64
CA ARG A 99 -6.65 -16.55 0.44
C ARG A 99 -7.68 -17.26 -0.42
N LEU A 100 -7.29 -17.76 -1.60
CA LEU A 100 -8.21 -18.43 -2.51
C LEU A 100 -8.85 -19.68 -1.88
N VAL A 101 -8.09 -20.45 -1.10
CA VAL A 101 -8.60 -21.63 -0.39
C VAL A 101 -9.64 -21.23 0.65
N LEU A 102 -9.36 -20.19 1.43
CA LEU A 102 -10.27 -19.72 2.48
C LEU A 102 -11.52 -19.04 1.88
N GLU A 103 -11.35 -18.21 0.85
CA GLU A 103 -12.47 -17.57 0.14
C GLU A 103 -13.37 -18.61 -0.55
N ALA A 104 -12.80 -19.72 -1.05
CA ALA A 104 -13.59 -20.81 -1.58
C ALA A 104 -14.42 -21.53 -0.50
N ALA A 105 -13.93 -21.60 0.74
CA ALA A 105 -14.58 -22.30 1.84
C ALA A 105 -15.67 -21.47 2.54
N ILE A 106 -15.38 -20.20 2.84
CA ILE A 106 -16.25 -19.33 3.66
C ILE A 106 -16.69 -18.05 2.94
N GLY A 107 -16.36 -17.91 1.65
CA GLY A 107 -16.73 -16.77 0.84
C GLY A 107 -15.88 -15.52 1.10
N PRO A 108 -16.35 -14.32 0.68
CA PRO A 108 -15.61 -13.07 0.83
C PRO A 108 -15.33 -12.69 2.28
N TYR A 109 -15.99 -13.36 3.23
CA TYR A 109 -15.81 -13.11 4.66
C TYR A 109 -14.49 -13.66 5.23
N ALA A 110 -13.74 -14.40 4.41
CA ALA A 110 -12.37 -14.80 4.74
C ALA A 110 -11.41 -13.61 4.96
N GLU A 111 -11.76 -12.42 4.46
CA GLU A 111 -10.89 -11.23 4.53
C GLU A 111 -10.51 -10.84 5.96
N PHE A 112 -11.39 -11.10 6.94
CA PHE A 112 -11.07 -10.88 8.36
C PHE A 112 -9.81 -11.66 8.80
N VAL A 113 -9.67 -12.90 8.33
CA VAL A 113 -8.57 -13.80 8.69
C VAL A 113 -7.36 -13.59 7.79
N VAL A 114 -7.61 -13.34 6.51
CA VAL A 114 -6.56 -13.29 5.49
C VAL A 114 -5.92 -11.91 5.42
N GLY A 115 -6.70 -10.83 5.48
CA GLY A 115 -6.19 -9.47 5.32
C GLY A 115 -5.00 -9.10 6.21
N PRO A 116 -4.90 -9.55 7.50
CA PRO A 116 -3.76 -9.19 8.33
C PRO A 116 -2.42 -9.68 7.77
N GLY A 117 -2.40 -10.82 7.05
CA GLY A 117 -1.16 -11.34 6.44
C GLY A 117 -0.60 -10.46 5.32
N PHE A 118 -1.42 -9.59 4.72
CA PHE A 118 -0.98 -8.61 3.72
C PHE A 118 -0.59 -7.28 4.35
N TYR A 119 -1.40 -6.77 5.29
CA TYR A 119 -1.25 -5.39 5.79
C TYR A 119 -0.10 -5.23 6.80
N ILE A 120 0.29 -6.29 7.51
CA ILE A 120 1.34 -6.24 8.55
C ILE A 120 2.66 -5.70 8.01
N TRP A 121 2.98 -5.94 6.73
CA TRP A 121 4.29 -5.61 6.16
C TRP A 121 4.56 -4.11 6.11
N ALA A 122 3.56 -3.28 5.80
CA ALA A 122 3.72 -1.84 5.87
C ALA A 122 3.81 -1.32 7.30
N ILE A 123 3.08 -1.92 8.24
CA ILE A 123 3.17 -1.55 9.66
C ILE A 123 4.58 -1.84 10.19
N LEU A 124 5.16 -2.99 9.82
CA LEU A 124 6.54 -3.34 10.14
C LEU A 124 7.53 -2.34 9.56
N ALA A 125 7.40 -2.02 8.28
CA ALA A 125 8.27 -1.04 7.62
C ALA A 125 8.23 0.32 8.33
N CYS A 126 7.03 0.85 8.59
CA CYS A 126 6.85 2.12 9.30
C CYS A 126 7.44 2.10 10.73
N ASN A 127 7.27 1.00 11.48
CA ASN A 127 7.77 0.90 12.86
C ASN A 127 9.29 0.73 12.95
N LEU A 128 9.88 -0.07 12.05
CA LEU A 128 11.30 -0.41 12.09
C LEU A 128 12.16 0.69 11.49
N ILE A 129 11.70 1.29 10.38
CA ILE A 129 12.48 2.28 9.60
C ILE A 129 12.17 3.71 10.05
N ARG A 130 10.93 4.01 10.44
CA ARG A 130 10.52 5.30 11.03
C ARG A 130 10.82 6.52 10.13
N LYS A 131 10.69 6.32 8.81
CA LYS A 131 10.92 7.34 7.79
C LYS A 131 9.70 7.49 6.88
N PRO A 132 9.51 8.68 6.29
CA PRO A 132 8.40 8.93 5.39
C PRO A 132 8.40 7.96 4.21
N LEU A 133 7.21 7.45 3.90
CA LEU A 133 6.93 6.52 2.80
C LEU A 133 7.61 5.15 2.91
N SER A 134 8.08 4.77 4.11
CA SER A 134 8.74 3.48 4.30
C SER A 134 7.79 2.30 4.08
N GLY A 135 6.51 2.42 4.48
CA GLY A 135 5.49 1.40 4.21
C GLY A 135 5.19 1.25 2.73
N THR A 136 4.89 2.37 2.07
CA THR A 136 4.53 2.46 0.65
C THR A 136 5.62 1.90 -0.23
N ILE A 137 6.88 2.30 -0.01
CA ILE A 137 8.03 1.82 -0.80
C ILE A 137 8.23 0.32 -0.60
N SER A 138 8.21 -0.14 0.65
CA SER A 138 8.41 -1.56 0.98
C SER A 138 7.34 -2.44 0.34
N MET A 139 6.07 -2.05 0.43
CA MET A 139 4.98 -2.85 -0.14
C MET A 139 4.95 -2.79 -1.66
N THR A 140 5.15 -1.61 -2.25
CA THR A 140 5.13 -1.43 -3.71
C THR A 140 6.28 -2.18 -4.38
N ILE A 141 7.52 -2.07 -3.87
CA ILE A 141 8.64 -2.84 -4.43
C ILE A 141 8.46 -4.33 -4.10
N GLY A 142 7.99 -4.65 -2.89
CA GLY A 142 7.66 -6.02 -2.47
C GLY A 142 6.65 -6.70 -3.39
N SER A 143 5.77 -5.93 -4.02
CA SER A 143 4.78 -6.46 -4.98
C SER A 143 5.43 -7.07 -6.23
N ALA A 144 6.61 -6.58 -6.65
CA ALA A 144 7.35 -7.19 -7.75
C ALA A 144 7.86 -8.59 -7.36
N VAL A 145 8.40 -8.73 -6.14
CA VAL A 145 8.82 -10.03 -5.59
C VAL A 145 7.61 -10.95 -5.43
N GLU A 146 6.50 -10.43 -4.94
CA GLU A 146 5.26 -11.18 -4.75
C GLU A 146 4.69 -11.73 -6.06
N ILE A 147 4.67 -10.92 -7.12
CA ILE A 147 4.22 -11.35 -8.44
C ILE A 147 5.17 -12.42 -9.00
N LEU A 148 6.48 -12.21 -8.89
CA LEU A 148 7.49 -13.17 -9.37
C LEU A 148 7.47 -14.48 -8.58
N ALA A 149 7.09 -14.44 -7.30
CA ALA A 149 6.91 -15.61 -6.44
C ALA A 149 5.59 -16.37 -6.72
N GLY A 150 4.76 -15.88 -7.64
CA GLY A 150 3.57 -16.60 -8.11
C GLY A 150 2.28 -16.25 -7.39
N ASN A 151 2.07 -14.97 -7.02
CA ASN A 151 0.77 -14.53 -6.51
C ASN A 151 -0.34 -14.72 -7.58
N PRO A 152 -1.49 -15.34 -7.23
CA PRO A 152 -2.51 -15.71 -8.21
C PRO A 152 -3.27 -14.51 -8.79
N PHE A 153 -3.25 -13.36 -8.13
CA PHE A 153 -3.91 -12.13 -8.58
C PHE A 153 -3.08 -11.33 -9.60
N GLY A 154 -1.80 -11.68 -9.80
CA GLY A 154 -0.95 -11.10 -10.85
C GLY A 154 -0.69 -9.60 -10.70
N LEU A 155 -0.62 -8.88 -11.82
CA LEU A 155 -0.22 -7.46 -11.86
C LEU A 155 -1.07 -6.49 -10.98
N PRO A 156 -2.41 -6.67 -10.82
CA PRO A 156 -3.22 -5.92 -9.85
C PRO A 156 -2.65 -5.79 -8.44
N VAL A 157 -1.87 -6.78 -7.99
CA VAL A 157 -1.20 -6.81 -6.68
C VAL A 157 -0.30 -5.59 -6.47
N PHE A 158 0.25 -5.01 -7.54
CA PHE A 158 1.04 -3.79 -7.46
C PHE A 158 0.22 -2.62 -6.91
N LEU A 159 -1.06 -2.52 -7.31
CA LEU A 159 -1.97 -1.46 -6.89
C LEU A 159 -2.52 -1.70 -5.49
N PHE A 160 -2.89 -2.94 -5.16
CA PHE A 160 -3.30 -3.29 -3.79
C PHE A 160 -2.20 -2.91 -2.79
N ASN A 161 -0.98 -3.36 -3.04
CA ASN A 161 0.15 -3.08 -2.17
C ASN A 161 0.54 -1.60 -2.08
N LEU A 162 0.25 -0.81 -3.13
CA LEU A 162 0.47 0.64 -3.08
C LEU A 162 -0.46 1.30 -2.05
N TRP A 163 -1.76 0.98 -2.09
CA TRP A 163 -2.76 1.52 -1.16
C TRP A 163 -2.58 1.00 0.25
N GLU A 164 -2.35 -0.30 0.39
CA GLU A 164 -2.06 -0.95 1.67
C GLU A 164 -0.78 -0.38 2.29
N GLY A 165 0.24 -0.12 1.48
CA GLY A 165 1.47 0.54 1.94
C GLY A 165 1.26 2.00 2.37
N PHE A 166 0.39 2.71 1.65
CA PHE A 166 0.13 4.12 1.89
C PHE A 166 -0.69 4.37 3.16
N GLY A 167 -1.60 3.46 3.53
CA GLY A 167 -2.42 3.57 4.74
C GLY A 167 -1.61 3.79 6.03
N PRO A 168 -0.66 2.91 6.36
CA PRO A 168 0.24 3.10 7.49
C PRO A 168 1.08 4.38 7.36
N ASP A 169 1.55 4.74 6.18
CA ASP A 169 2.28 5.99 6.00
C ASP A 169 1.42 7.22 6.31
N ILE A 170 0.11 7.22 6.01
CA ILE A 170 -0.83 8.26 6.44
C ILE A 170 -0.87 8.35 7.97
N ALA A 171 -1.05 7.22 8.65
CA ALA A 171 -1.05 7.20 10.11
C ALA A 171 0.26 7.73 10.69
N TYR A 172 1.39 7.08 10.39
CA TYR A 172 2.67 7.40 11.00
C TYR A 172 3.21 8.78 10.58
N ASN A 173 3.17 9.11 9.30
CA ASN A 173 3.84 10.32 8.77
C ASN A 173 2.92 11.54 8.73
N PHE A 174 1.65 11.39 8.33
CA PHE A 174 0.79 12.55 8.08
C PHE A 174 -0.03 12.93 9.32
N ILE A 175 -0.65 11.95 9.98
CA ILE A 175 -1.44 12.18 11.20
C ILE A 175 -0.51 12.41 12.39
N PHE A 176 0.43 11.49 12.63
CA PHE A 176 1.28 11.51 13.82
C PHE A 176 2.68 12.10 13.59
N ARG A 177 3.02 12.53 12.37
CA ARG A 177 4.26 13.26 12.02
C ARG A 177 5.55 12.60 12.50
N ASN A 178 5.59 11.26 12.50
CA ASN A 178 6.71 10.45 12.98
C ASN A 178 7.11 10.70 14.43
N LYS A 179 6.18 11.19 15.25
CA LYS A 179 6.43 11.46 16.67
C LYS A 179 6.04 10.30 17.58
N ARG A 180 5.20 9.38 17.11
CA ARG A 180 4.63 8.28 17.91
C ARG A 180 4.71 6.96 17.15
N TYR A 181 5.09 5.91 17.88
CA TYR A 181 5.21 4.53 17.39
C TYR A 181 4.66 3.57 18.45
N ASP A 182 3.40 3.80 18.82
CA ASP A 182 2.65 3.01 19.80
C ASP A 182 1.56 2.18 19.12
N LEU A 183 0.91 1.33 19.91
CA LEU A 183 -0.12 0.40 19.42
C LEU A 183 -1.29 1.15 18.74
N LEU A 184 -1.65 2.33 19.23
CA LEU A 184 -2.76 3.10 18.66
C LEU A 184 -2.42 3.55 17.23
N VAL A 185 -1.21 4.07 17.00
CA VAL A 185 -0.77 4.45 15.65
C VAL A 185 -0.73 3.25 14.71
N ALA A 186 -0.34 2.08 15.22
CA ALA A 186 -0.34 0.84 14.44
C ALA A 186 -1.75 0.38 14.06
N ILE A 187 -2.70 0.44 14.98
CA ILE A 187 -4.11 0.12 14.73
C ILE A 187 -4.69 1.06 13.67
N ILE A 188 -4.49 2.37 13.82
CA ILE A 188 -4.95 3.35 12.83
C ILE A 188 -4.30 3.10 11.47
N GLY A 189 -3.00 2.78 11.44
CA GLY A 189 -2.29 2.44 10.21
C GLY A 189 -2.84 1.18 9.53
N GLY A 190 -3.16 0.14 10.30
CA GLY A 190 -3.77 -1.09 9.80
C GLY A 190 -5.18 -0.88 9.27
N ILE A 191 -6.01 -0.11 9.96
CA ILE A 191 -7.34 0.29 9.46
C ILE A 191 -7.21 1.02 8.13
N LEU A 192 -6.34 2.03 8.04
CA LEU A 192 -6.13 2.77 6.80
C LEU A 192 -5.56 1.90 5.68
N SER A 193 -4.70 0.92 6.00
CA SER A 193 -4.19 -0.07 5.03
C SER A 193 -5.34 -0.85 4.40
N ALA A 194 -6.23 -1.37 5.24
CA ALA A 194 -7.35 -2.20 4.82
C ALA A 194 -8.40 -1.39 4.06
N ASP A 195 -8.82 -0.25 4.61
CA ASP A 195 -9.92 0.55 4.07
C ASP A 195 -9.54 1.30 2.79
N LEU A 196 -8.28 1.68 2.60
CA LEU A 196 -7.83 2.23 1.30
C LEU A 196 -7.80 1.14 0.22
N GLY A 197 -7.48 -0.10 0.60
CA GLY A 197 -7.59 -1.26 -0.27
C GLY A 197 -9.03 -1.54 -0.73
N LEU A 198 -10.03 -1.24 0.09
CA LEU A 198 -11.46 -1.37 -0.27
C LEU A 198 -11.84 -0.54 -1.48
N ILE A 199 -11.25 0.64 -1.67
CA ILE A 199 -11.56 1.52 -2.80
C ILE A 199 -11.25 0.79 -4.11
N TYR A 200 -10.11 0.09 -4.17
CA TYR A 200 -9.75 -0.71 -5.34
C TYR A 200 -10.54 -2.02 -5.42
N GLY A 201 -10.70 -2.71 -4.28
CA GLY A 201 -11.46 -3.95 -4.17
C GLY A 201 -12.92 -3.80 -4.62
N TRP A 202 -13.57 -2.67 -4.33
CA TRP A 202 -14.93 -2.36 -4.76
C TRP A 202 -15.15 -2.53 -6.26
N PHE A 203 -14.21 -2.04 -7.06
CA PHE A 203 -14.27 -2.12 -8.52
C PHE A 203 -13.73 -3.44 -9.04
N TYR A 204 -12.63 -3.93 -8.46
CA TYR A 204 -11.97 -5.15 -8.93
C TYR A 204 -12.81 -6.41 -8.67
N PHE A 205 -13.39 -6.53 -7.48
CA PHE A 205 -14.23 -7.67 -7.10
C PHE A 205 -15.71 -7.50 -7.49
N GLY A 206 -16.08 -6.38 -8.12
CA GLY A 206 -17.45 -6.14 -8.58
C GLY A 206 -18.47 -6.01 -7.45
N PHE A 207 -18.06 -5.46 -6.30
CA PHE A 207 -18.90 -5.33 -5.10
C PHE A 207 -20.12 -4.41 -5.29
N ALA A 208 -20.18 -3.65 -6.39
CA ALA A 208 -21.39 -2.94 -6.81
C ALA A 208 -22.61 -3.86 -7.02
N ASN A 209 -22.39 -5.16 -7.22
CA ASN A 209 -23.45 -6.16 -7.37
C ASN A 209 -23.88 -6.82 -6.05
N LEU A 210 -23.22 -6.52 -4.93
CA LEU A 210 -23.59 -7.06 -3.62
C LEU A 210 -24.82 -6.34 -3.04
N PRO A 211 -25.71 -7.06 -2.33
CA PRO A 211 -26.71 -6.42 -1.48
C PRO A 211 -26.06 -5.49 -0.47
N ALA A 212 -26.67 -4.33 -0.20
CA ALA A 212 -26.10 -3.30 0.68
C ALA A 212 -25.68 -3.85 2.06
N LEU A 213 -26.47 -4.75 2.64
CA LEU A 213 -26.15 -5.38 3.92
C LEU A 213 -24.88 -6.25 3.84
N ALA A 214 -24.73 -7.05 2.79
CA ALA A 214 -23.55 -7.89 2.59
C ALA A 214 -22.27 -7.04 2.44
N PHE A 215 -22.39 -5.91 1.75
CA PHE A 215 -21.28 -4.97 1.64
C PHE A 215 -20.92 -4.32 2.98
N ILE A 216 -21.92 -3.91 3.78
CA ILE A 216 -21.65 -3.34 5.11
C ILE A 216 -20.91 -4.35 5.99
N VAL A 217 -21.34 -5.63 5.98
CA VAL A 217 -20.64 -6.70 6.73
C VAL A 217 -19.20 -6.85 6.24
N TYR A 218 -18.98 -6.88 4.92
CA TYR A 218 -17.64 -6.96 4.35
C TYR A 218 -16.75 -5.78 4.77
N VAL A 219 -17.25 -4.54 4.72
CA VAL A 219 -16.49 -3.36 5.20
C VAL A 219 -16.10 -3.52 6.66
N VAL A 220 -17.03 -3.94 7.52
CA VAL A 220 -16.74 -4.17 8.95
C VAL A 220 -15.63 -5.20 9.12
N GLU A 221 -15.67 -6.31 8.39
CA GLU A 221 -14.65 -7.35 8.47
C GLU A 221 -13.28 -6.88 7.98
N VAL A 222 -13.23 -6.12 6.89
CA VAL A 222 -11.99 -5.54 6.37
C VAL A 222 -11.40 -4.54 7.38
N THR A 223 -12.23 -3.69 7.98
CA THR A 223 -11.77 -2.77 9.03
C THR A 223 -11.25 -3.55 10.25
N LEU A 224 -11.94 -4.62 10.69
CA LEU A 224 -11.50 -5.48 11.80
C LEU A 224 -10.19 -6.23 11.46
N SER A 225 -10.03 -6.64 10.21
CA SER A 225 -8.79 -7.19 9.65
C SER A 225 -7.65 -6.18 9.76
N GLY A 226 -7.90 -4.93 9.40
CA GLY A 226 -6.97 -3.81 9.59
C GLY A 226 -6.58 -3.60 11.06
N VAL A 227 -7.54 -3.66 11.98
CA VAL A 227 -7.26 -3.61 13.43
C VAL A 227 -6.33 -4.75 13.85
N ALA A 228 -6.65 -5.99 13.45
CA ALA A 228 -5.84 -7.17 13.76
C ALA A 228 -4.43 -7.02 13.19
N ALA A 229 -4.29 -6.56 11.95
CA ALA A 229 -3.00 -6.28 11.33
C ALA A 229 -2.18 -5.25 12.13
N GLY A 230 -2.83 -4.17 12.57
CA GLY A 230 -2.23 -3.15 13.41
C GLY A 230 -1.65 -3.71 14.71
N ILE A 231 -2.42 -4.56 15.39
CA ILE A 231 -2.02 -5.21 16.64
C ILE A 231 -0.85 -6.19 16.39
N ILE A 232 -1.02 -7.12 15.44
CA ILE A 232 -0.03 -8.16 15.13
C ILE A 232 1.27 -7.51 14.64
N GLY A 233 1.17 -6.58 13.70
CA GLY A 233 2.31 -5.86 13.13
C GLY A 233 3.06 -5.06 14.19
N TYR A 234 2.36 -4.44 15.15
CA TYR A 234 2.99 -3.73 16.26
C TYR A 234 3.81 -4.67 17.15
N TYR A 235 3.20 -5.76 17.64
CA TYR A 235 3.89 -6.68 18.53
C TYR A 235 5.03 -7.42 17.83
N LEU A 236 4.87 -7.76 16.55
CA LEU A 236 5.93 -8.32 15.75
C LEU A 236 7.09 -7.33 15.57
N ALA A 237 6.80 -6.05 15.28
CA ALA A 237 7.82 -5.01 15.25
C ALA A 237 8.58 -4.89 16.58
N LYS A 238 7.86 -4.97 17.71
CA LYS A 238 8.49 -4.93 19.04
C LYS A 238 9.35 -6.16 19.33
N ALA A 239 8.92 -7.34 18.89
CA ALA A 239 9.72 -8.56 19.00
C ALA A 239 11.00 -8.44 18.18
N LEU A 240 10.91 -7.93 16.94
CA LEU A 240 12.07 -7.68 16.08
C LEU A 240 13.02 -6.62 16.67
N GLU A 241 12.48 -5.57 17.29
CA GLU A 241 13.30 -4.57 18.01
C GLU A 241 14.07 -5.20 19.18
N ARG A 242 13.50 -6.18 19.89
CA ARG A 242 14.16 -6.86 21.04
C ARG A 242 15.32 -7.75 20.62
N ILE A 243 15.28 -8.34 19.43
CA ILE A 243 16.37 -9.19 18.91
C ILE A 243 17.46 -8.40 18.17
N GLY A 244 17.45 -7.07 18.29
CA GLY A 244 18.54 -6.22 17.78
C GLY A 244 18.41 -5.80 16.32
N VAL A 245 17.26 -6.05 15.66
CA VAL A 245 16.97 -5.45 14.33
C VAL A 245 17.07 -3.93 14.40
N LYS A 246 16.87 -3.35 15.60
CA LYS A 246 17.19 -1.98 15.96
C LYS A 246 18.30 -1.94 17.02
N PRO A 247 19.46 -1.30 16.77
CA PRO A 247 20.43 -1.05 17.83
C PRO A 247 19.81 -0.08 18.86
N PRO A 248 20.21 -0.16 20.15
CA PRO A 248 19.79 0.80 21.16
C PRO A 248 20.15 2.22 20.72
N ALA A 249 19.39 3.22 21.20
CA ALA A 249 19.73 4.62 20.94
C ALA A 249 21.21 4.85 21.29
N PRO A 250 21.95 5.65 20.48
CA PRO A 250 23.36 5.90 20.75
C PRO A 250 23.52 6.31 22.21
N ALA A 251 24.44 5.66 22.92
CA ALA A 251 24.70 5.96 24.33
C ALA A 251 24.97 7.46 24.43
N VAL A 252 24.12 8.18 25.16
CA VAL A 252 24.35 9.58 25.47
C VAL A 252 25.51 9.61 26.44
N ILE A 253 26.72 9.76 25.92
CA ILE A 253 27.90 10.07 26.74
C ILE A 253 27.64 11.48 27.25
N LYS A 254 27.13 11.59 28.49
CA LYS A 254 27.06 12.87 29.17
C LYS A 254 28.52 13.30 29.43
N PRO A 255 28.92 14.52 29.00
CA PRO A 255 30.25 15.05 29.30
C PRO A 255 30.46 15.22 30.81
#